data_AF-D7AWG7-F1
#
_entry.id   AF-D7AWG7-F1
#
_cell.length_a   1.000
_cell.length_b   1.000
_cell.length_c   1.000
_cell.angle_alpha   90.00
_cell.angle_beta   90.00
_cell.angle_gamma   90.00
#
_symmetry.space_group_name_H-M   'P 1'
#
loop_
_entity.id
_entity.type
_entity.pdbx_description
1 polymer ?
#
loop_
_entity_poly.entity_id
_entity_poly.type
_entity_poly.pdbx_seq_one_letter_code
_entity_poly.pdbx_strand_id
1 'polypeptide(L)' 'MLAVVGRFGLLAGAFLALTSALMLVLTPPGTAEFVISALTVVIGLVVLSLGLLAVLLGRNRQ' A
#
# COMPACT_ATOMS: atom_id res chain seq x y z
N MET A 1 -16.83 -2.90 12.56
CA MET A 1 -15.62 -2.03 12.56
C MET A 1 -14.46 -2.65 11.77
N LEU A 2 -14.02 -3.88 12.05
CA LEU A 2 -12.90 -4.53 11.35
C LEU A 2 -13.00 -4.57 9.82
N ALA A 3 -14.17 -4.86 9.24
CA ALA A 3 -14.36 -4.89 7.78
C ALA A 3 -14.22 -3.50 7.11
N VAL A 4 -14.62 -2.42 7.80
CA VAL A 4 -14.47 -1.04 7.32
C VAL A 4 -13.00 -0.64 7.34
N VAL A 5 -12.30 -0.96 8.44
CA VAL A 5 -10.85 -0.74 8.57
C VAL A 5 -10.07 -1.52 7.51
N GLY A 6 -10.45 -2.79 7.25
CA GLY A 6 -9.83 -3.60 6.21
C GLY A 6 -9.97 -3.00 4.80
N ARG A 7 -11.18 -2.55 4.42
CA ARG A 7 -11.39 -1.86 3.12
C ARG A 7 -10.62 -0.55 3.02
N PHE A 8 -10.57 0.23 4.10
CA PHE A 8 -9.85 1.50 4.12
C PHE A 8 -8.34 1.28 3.96
N GLY A 9 -7.77 0.30 4.66
CA GLY A 9 -6.37 -0.09 4.51
C GLY A 9 -6.05 -0.60 3.10
N LEU A 10 -6.98 -1.33 2.47
CA LEU A 10 -6.80 -1.84 1.11
C LEU A 10 -6.79 -0.72 0.07
N LEU A 11 -7.72 0.25 0.18
CA LEU A 11 -7.76 1.42 -0.70
C LEU A 11 -6.57 2.36 -0.48
N ALA A 12 -6.22 2.65 0.77
CA ALA A 12 -5.07 3.49 1.11
C ALA A 12 -3.76 2.87 0.63
N GLY A 13 -3.56 1.56 0.86
CA GLY A 13 -2.38 0.82 0.38
C GLY A 13 -2.29 0.80 -1.14
N ALA A 14 -3.41 0.57 -1.84
CA ALA A 14 -3.46 0.60 -3.30
C ALA A 14 -3.09 1.97 -3.87
N PHE A 15 -3.66 3.04 -3.29
CA PHE A 15 -3.33 4.40 -3.69
C PHE A 15 -1.85 4.71 -3.47
N LEU A 16 -1.32 4.38 -2.29
CA LEU A 16 0.09 4.61 -1.92
C LEU A 16 1.04 3.85 -2.85
N ALA A 17 0.77 2.56 -3.11
CA ALA A 17 1.58 1.74 -3.99
C ALA A 17 1.58 2.28 -5.43
N LEU A 18 0.41 2.71 -5.93
CA LEU A 18 0.26 3.20 -7.30
C LEU A 18 0.97 4.54 -7.51
N THR A 19 0.79 5.49 -6.58
CA THR A 19 1.48 6.80 -6.66
C THR A 19 2.98 6.65 -6.49
N SER A 20 3.43 5.80 -5.56
CA SER A 20 4.87 5.56 -5.35
C SER A 20 5.51 4.84 -6.54
N ALA A 21 4.80 3.87 -7.17
CA ALA A 21 5.29 3.20 -8.37
C ALA A 21 5.40 4.19 -9.54
N LEU A 22 4.41 5.07 -9.71
CA LEU A 22 4.44 6.12 -10.73
C LEU A 22 5.62 7.07 -10.50
N MET A 23 5.86 7.45 -9.25
CA MET A 23 6.98 8.32 -8.87
C MET A 23 8.33 7.61 -9.06
N LEU A 24 8.42 6.30 -8.80
CA LEU A 24 9.62 5.50 -9.06
C LEU A 24 9.98 5.43 -10.56
N VAL A 25 8.98 5.36 -11.44
CA VAL A 25 9.18 5.39 -12.90
C VAL A 25 9.63 6.76 -13.39
N LEU A 26 9.16 7.84 -12.75
CA LEU A 26 9.44 9.22 -13.16
C LEU A 26 10.73 9.79 -12.53
N THR A 27 11.24 9.18 -11.45
CA THR A 27 12.41 9.69 -10.73
C THR A 27 13.69 9.05 -11.27
N PRO A 28 14.70 9.84 -11.69
CA PRO A 28 15.98 9.31 -12.13
C PRO A 28 16.63 8.43 -11.05
N PRO A 29 17.14 7.24 -11.41
CA PRO A 29 17.83 6.36 -10.46
C PRO A 29 19.12 7.02 -9.96
N GLY A 30 19.41 6.86 -8.67
CA GLY A 30 20.63 7.39 -8.02
C GLY A 30 20.42 8.65 -7.17
N THR A 31 19.20 9.19 -7.10
CA THR A 31 18.85 10.29 -6.19
C THR A 31 18.25 9.79 -4.88
N ALA A 32 18.33 10.59 -3.82
CA ALA A 32 17.66 10.30 -2.55
C ALA A 32 16.13 10.15 -2.73
N GLU A 33 15.54 10.90 -3.66
CA GLU A 33 14.12 10.83 -4.00
C GLU A 33 13.72 9.45 -4.55
N PHE A 34 14.58 8.81 -5.35
CA PHE A 34 14.35 7.45 -5.84
C PHE A 34 14.27 6.43 -4.69
N VAL A 35 15.18 6.55 -3.71
CA VAL A 35 15.21 5.67 -2.52
C VAL A 35 13.95 5.84 -1.68
N ILE A 36 13.53 7.09 -1.45
CA ILE A 36 12.31 7.41 -0.70
C ILE A 36 11.08 6.85 -1.43
N SER A 37 11.01 7.03 -2.75
CA SER A 37 9.92 6.52 -3.57
C SER A 37 9.84 4.99 -3.51
N ALA A 38 10.98 4.29 -3.64
CA ALA A 38 11.06 2.84 -3.53
C ALA A 38 10.60 2.34 -2.15
N LEU A 39 11.04 2.97 -1.06
CA LEU A 39 10.59 2.64 0.29
C LEU A 39 9.09 2.88 0.46
N THR A 40 8.56 3.94 -0.14
CA THR A 40 7.12 4.26 -0.08
C THR A 40 6.28 3.22 -0.83
N VAL A 41 6.76 2.68 -1.96
CA VAL A 41 6.15 1.53 -2.64
C VAL A 41 6.06 0.34 -1.68
N VAL A 42 7.16 0.01 -1.00
CA VAL A 42 7.20 -1.13 -0.06
C VAL A 42 6.19 -0.93 1.08
N ILE A 43 6.14 0.26 1.68
CA ILE A 43 5.16 0.58 2.73
C ILE A 43 3.73 0.45 2.19
N GLY A 44 3.46 0.97 0.98
CA GLY A 44 2.17 0.83 0.32
C GLY A 44 1.73 -0.63 0.18
N LEU A 45 2.63 -1.51 -0.27
CA LEU A 45 2.38 -2.95 -0.40
C LEU A 45 2.10 -3.63 0.95
N VAL A 46 2.82 -3.25 2.01
CA VAL A 46 2.57 -3.78 3.37
C VAL A 46 1.18 -3.38 3.84
N VAL A 47 0.80 -2.11 3.69
CA VAL A 47 -0.54 -1.61 4.08
C VAL A 47 -1.64 -2.32 3.29
N LEU A 48 -1.42 -2.54 1.98
CA LEU A 48 -2.34 -3.26 1.09
C LEU A 48 -2.54 -4.71 1.56
N SER A 49 -1.45 -5.38 1.93
CA SER A 49 -1.45 -6.77 2.43
C SER A 49 -2.18 -6.89 3.77
N LEU A 50 -1.96 -5.94 4.69
CA LEU A 50 -2.66 -5.89 5.97
C LEU A 50 -4.16 -5.61 5.80
N GLY A 51 -4.53 -4.69 4.90
CA GLY A 51 -5.92 -4.42 4.53
C GLY A 51 -6.61 -5.66 3.98
N LEU A 52 -5.94 -6.38 3.06
CA LEU A 52 -6.44 -7.63 2.48
C LEU A 52 -6.62 -8.72 3.55
N LEU A 53 -5.63 -8.93 4.42
CA LEU A 53 -5.72 -9.87 5.53
C LEU A 53 -6.87 -9.52 6.47
N ALA A 54 -7.06 -8.24 6.81
CA ALA A 54 -8.17 -7.80 7.65
C ALA A 54 -9.53 -8.05 7.00
N VAL A 55 -9.67 -7.87 5.69
CA VAL A 55 -10.89 -8.21 4.94
C VAL A 55 -11.13 -9.72 4.96
N LEU A 56 -10.12 -10.54 4.64
CA LEU A 56 -10.24 -12.00 4.63
C LEU A 56 -10.62 -12.55 6.01
N LEU A 57 -9.99 -12.04 7.06
CA LEU A 57 -10.24 -12.45 8.44
C LEU A 57 -11.62 -12.00 8.93
N GLY A 58 -12.11 -10.86 8.45
CA GLY A 58 -13.50 -10.42 8.68
C GLY A 58 -14.53 -11.26 7.95
N ARG A 59 -14.18 -11.77 6.75
CA ARG A 59 -15.07 -12.61 5.93
C ARG A 59 -15.22 -14.04 6.47
N ASN A 60 -14.18 -14.57 7.12
CA ASN A 60 -14.19 -15.91 7.72
C ASN A 60 -14.83 -15.95 9.13
N ARG A 61 -15.20 -14.79 9.68
CA ARG A 61 -15.83 -14.63 11.00
C ARG A 61 -17.30 -14.21 10.94
N GLN A 62 -17.84 -13.99 9.74
CA GLN A 62 -19.27 -13.83 9.46
C GLN A 62 -19.82 -15.17 8.97
#